data_AF-A0AAD5TBI7-F1
#
_entry.id   AF-A0AAD5TBI7-F1
#
_cell.length_a   1.000
_cell.length_b   1.000
_cell.length_c   1.000
_cell.angle_alpha   90.00
_cell.angle_beta   90.00
_cell.angle_gamma   90.00
#
_symmetry.space_group_name_H-M   'P 1'
#
loop_
_entity.id
_entity.type
_entity.pdbx_description
1 polymer ?
#
loop_
_entity_poly.entity_id
_entity_poly.type
_entity_poly.pdbx_seq_one_letter_code
_entity_poly.pdbx_strand_id
1 'polypeptide(L)'
;MAKKGYVGGGAGGFGSNSGGNFGGFKSGGGGGGFDSSSTLPTPKPYESTPTHPSAPAARSLGKGMQLGKKQDTTQAMFEAIKKDEGLAELNGKTPAPGRFGVSASNVQKEGVHIAIDERISARVSRDGGLENMEVKGKMELQVTDPAKAHIRVILANTSNETIQFTTHPNVDKTLFATGVIGLRDVTRPFPVGQTLPLVKWRLITKDDALMPISINCWPSPSGNGTCDVNIEYDLQIERIELRDVTISVPYPSVFYYFFLSTKPEADLCFSRGTADPVVQSADGQSYEIQRQTRTIDWQLPLIDQSNRNGVLEFTIADEDVNGFFPIKVTFSSIKPYCSVNVGDVVTVDGLTKVAFSQETLLMTEEYVIV
;
A
#
# COMPACT_ATOMS: atom_id res chain seq x y z
N MET A 1 54.37 55.91 -7.83
CA MET A 1 53.65 57.10 -7.32
C MET A 1 52.49 56.58 -6.49
N ALA A 2 52.64 56.44 -5.16
CA ALA A 2 52.32 57.43 -4.11
C ALA A 2 50.80 57.73 -4.03
N LYS A 3 50.10 57.67 -2.89
CA LYS A 3 50.45 57.53 -1.46
C LYS A 3 49.16 57.28 -0.64
N LYS A 4 49.30 56.54 0.47
CA LYS A 4 48.73 56.67 1.85
C LYS A 4 47.60 57.72 2.07
N GLY A 5 46.62 57.53 2.96
CA GLY A 5 46.52 56.71 4.17
C GLY A 5 45.93 57.53 5.34
N TYR A 6 45.73 56.86 6.49
CA TYR A 6 45.36 57.33 7.85
C TYR A 6 43.87 57.42 8.23
N VAL A 7 43.36 57.05 9.43
CA VAL A 7 43.71 56.14 10.58
C VAL A 7 42.90 56.66 11.79
N GLY A 8 42.48 55.74 12.67
CA GLY A 8 42.40 55.93 14.13
C GLY A 8 40.97 55.98 14.68
N GLY A 9 40.60 55.29 15.76
CA GLY A 9 41.36 54.52 16.75
C GLY A 9 40.71 54.66 18.14
N GLY A 10 40.81 53.62 18.99
CA GLY A 10 40.46 53.62 20.43
C GLY A 10 39.39 52.58 20.77
N ALA A 11 39.64 51.39 21.34
CA ALA A 11 40.49 50.89 22.43
C ALA A 11 39.86 50.99 23.84
N GLY A 12 39.82 49.83 24.52
CA GLY A 12 39.53 49.62 25.96
C GLY A 12 38.32 48.70 26.17
N GLY A 13 38.35 47.57 26.89
CA GLY A 13 39.38 46.96 27.73
C GLY A 13 38.73 46.27 28.94
N PHE A 14 39.10 45.00 29.16
CA PHE A 14 39.14 44.24 30.43
C PHE A 14 37.86 43.81 31.16
N GLY A 15 37.85 42.53 31.55
CA GLY A 15 36.93 41.96 32.55
C GLY A 15 36.99 40.43 32.65
N SER A 16 38.10 39.90 33.16
CA SER A 16 38.23 38.50 33.60
C SER A 16 37.44 38.28 34.90
N ASN A 17 36.70 37.18 35.05
CA ASN A 17 36.43 36.64 36.38
C ASN A 17 36.40 35.11 36.39
N SER A 18 37.08 34.60 37.42
CA SER A 18 37.42 33.22 37.72
C SER A 18 36.49 32.67 38.81
N GLY A 19 36.26 31.36 38.78
CA GLY A 19 36.22 30.51 39.98
C GLY A 19 34.90 30.40 40.76
N GLY A 20 34.46 29.15 40.98
CA GLY A 20 33.39 28.84 41.93
C GLY A 20 32.98 27.37 41.95
N ASN A 21 33.79 26.52 42.59
CA ASN A 21 33.52 25.13 42.90
C ASN A 21 32.81 25.00 44.27
N PHE A 22 31.63 24.36 44.32
CA PHE A 22 31.00 23.74 45.51
C PHE A 22 29.97 22.74 44.94
N GLY A 23 29.76 21.50 45.40
CA GLY A 23 30.09 20.79 46.62
C GLY A 23 28.98 19.74 46.78
N GLY A 24 29.33 18.46 46.91
CA GLY A 24 28.35 17.36 46.97
C GLY A 24 27.61 17.27 48.30
N PHE A 25 26.46 16.61 48.30
CA PHE A 25 25.83 16.08 49.51
C PHE A 25 25.16 14.73 49.24
N LYS A 26 25.68 13.70 49.94
CA LYS A 26 24.96 12.49 50.36
C LYS A 26 24.37 12.74 51.76
N SER A 27 23.27 12.05 52.04
CA SER A 27 22.67 11.68 53.35
C SER A 27 21.17 11.97 53.27
N GLY A 28 20.23 11.07 53.52
CA GLY A 28 20.24 9.95 54.44
C GLY A 28 19.21 10.22 55.53
N GLY A 29 18.12 9.44 55.56
CA GLY A 29 17.34 9.14 56.77
C GLY A 29 16.06 9.94 57.05
N GLY A 30 14.91 9.26 56.90
CA GLY A 30 14.01 9.02 58.04
C GLY A 30 12.70 9.81 58.16
N GLY A 31 11.57 9.11 57.96
CA GLY A 31 10.59 8.94 59.05
C GLY A 31 9.18 9.57 58.91
N GLY A 32 8.16 8.69 58.85
CA GLY A 32 6.75 8.93 59.25
C GLY A 32 5.77 9.01 58.07
N GLY A 33 4.77 8.15 57.86
CA GLY A 33 4.16 7.10 58.67
C GLY A 33 2.66 7.38 58.87
N PHE A 34 1.78 6.69 58.11
CA PHE A 34 0.40 6.35 58.52
C PHE A 34 -0.01 5.04 57.81
N ASP A 35 -0.72 4.21 58.57
CA ASP A 35 -0.99 2.80 58.35
C ASP A 35 -2.36 2.55 57.69
N SER A 36 -2.58 1.33 57.18
CA SER A 36 -3.74 0.50 57.56
C SER A 36 -3.71 -0.88 56.87
N SER A 37 -3.71 -1.91 57.74
CA SER A 37 -4.30 -3.25 57.65
C SER A 37 -3.77 -4.37 56.71
N SER A 38 -3.19 -5.41 57.36
CA SER A 38 -3.46 -6.88 57.27
C SER A 38 -3.34 -7.63 55.92
N THR A 39 -2.78 -8.85 55.75
CA THR A 39 -2.18 -9.94 56.58
C THR A 39 -1.68 -11.06 55.63
N LEU A 40 -0.47 -11.60 55.87
CA LEU A 40 0.04 -13.00 55.62
C LEU A 40 0.20 -13.57 54.17
N PRO A 41 0.91 -14.70 53.92
CA PRO A 41 2.38 -14.83 53.86
C PRO A 41 2.92 -15.48 52.55
N THR A 42 4.19 -15.23 52.22
CA THR A 42 4.90 -15.70 51.01
C THR A 42 5.59 -17.07 51.19
N PRO A 43 5.58 -17.96 50.16
CA PRO A 43 6.59 -19.02 50.02
C PRO A 43 7.55 -18.84 48.82
N LYS A 44 8.68 -19.54 48.95
CA LYS A 44 9.99 -19.46 48.26
C LYS A 44 10.04 -19.87 46.76
N PRO A 45 11.15 -19.59 46.04
CA PRO A 45 11.30 -19.88 44.61
C PRO A 45 11.57 -21.36 44.34
N TYR A 46 11.04 -21.88 43.22
CA TYR A 46 11.32 -23.23 42.73
C TYR A 46 12.58 -23.24 41.86
N GLU A 47 13.43 -24.23 42.10
CA GLU A 47 14.54 -24.66 41.25
C GLU A 47 14.23 -26.10 40.83
N SER A 48 14.29 -26.40 39.53
CA SER A 48 14.09 -27.77 39.05
C SER A 48 15.06 -28.11 37.93
N THR A 49 15.82 -29.17 38.21
CA THR A 49 16.85 -29.88 37.44
C THR A 49 16.32 -30.61 36.21
N PRO A 50 17.15 -30.85 35.16
CA PRO A 50 16.80 -31.67 34.01
C PRO A 50 17.15 -33.16 34.21
N THR A 51 16.26 -34.07 33.81
CA THR A 51 16.50 -35.52 33.78
C THR A 51 16.34 -36.08 32.36
N HIS A 52 17.42 -36.69 31.85
CA HIS A 52 17.45 -37.54 30.66
C HIS A 52 17.29 -39.02 31.07
N PRO A 53 16.64 -39.86 30.25
CA PRO A 53 16.89 -41.30 30.26
C PRO A 53 17.69 -41.76 29.04
N SER A 54 18.67 -42.61 29.34
CA SER A 54 19.66 -43.27 28.48
C SER A 54 19.12 -44.50 27.72
N ALA A 55 19.76 -44.77 26.59
CA ALA A 55 19.54 -45.89 25.66
C ALA A 55 19.93 -47.28 26.22
N PRO A 56 19.63 -48.35 25.45
CA PRO A 56 20.50 -49.52 25.38
C PRO A 56 20.98 -49.81 23.95
N ALA A 57 22.21 -50.33 23.85
CA ALA A 57 22.90 -50.70 22.62
C ALA A 57 22.90 -52.21 22.37
N ALA A 58 22.92 -52.64 21.10
CA ALA A 58 23.52 -53.91 20.68
C ALA A 58 23.96 -53.87 19.21
N ARG A 59 25.10 -54.53 18.95
CA ARG A 59 25.90 -54.53 17.71
C ARG A 59 25.54 -55.73 16.81
N SER A 60 25.76 -55.62 15.49
CA SER A 60 26.41 -56.70 14.72
C SER A 60 27.03 -56.19 13.41
N LEU A 61 28.18 -56.79 13.08
CA LEU A 61 29.04 -56.54 11.92
C LEU A 61 28.46 -57.12 10.61
N GLY A 62 28.83 -56.54 9.48
CA GLY A 62 28.75 -57.19 8.16
C GLY A 62 29.47 -56.40 7.05
N LYS A 63 30.54 -57.00 6.50
CA LYS A 63 31.42 -56.52 5.42
C LYS A 63 30.70 -56.41 4.05
N GLY A 64 31.23 -55.59 3.13
CA GLY A 64 31.18 -55.91 1.69
C GLY A 64 31.11 -54.73 0.73
N MET A 65 32.07 -54.65 -0.20
CA MET A 65 32.22 -53.69 -1.31
C MET A 65 31.17 -53.87 -2.42
N GLN A 66 30.79 -52.81 -3.16
CA GLN A 66 30.99 -52.73 -4.63
C GLN A 66 30.43 -51.44 -5.27
N LEU A 67 31.24 -50.86 -6.16
CA LEU A 67 30.92 -49.77 -7.07
C LEU A 67 29.99 -50.21 -8.21
N GLY A 68 29.11 -49.31 -8.66
CA GLY A 68 28.81 -49.15 -10.09
C GLY A 68 27.34 -48.96 -10.48
N LYS A 69 26.98 -47.73 -10.83
CA LYS A 69 26.62 -47.27 -12.20
C LYS A 69 25.63 -46.10 -12.15
N LYS A 70 25.95 -45.06 -12.93
CA LYS A 70 25.11 -43.88 -13.21
C LYS A 70 23.73 -44.32 -13.72
N GLN A 71 22.67 -43.80 -13.10
CA GLN A 71 21.36 -43.69 -13.73
C GLN A 71 20.73 -42.35 -13.34
N ASP A 72 20.22 -41.68 -14.37
CA ASP A 72 19.83 -40.28 -14.48
C ASP A 72 18.73 -39.87 -13.48
N THR A 73 19.13 -39.31 -12.34
CA THR A 73 18.24 -38.88 -11.24
C THR A 73 17.46 -37.60 -11.59
N THR A 74 17.79 -36.95 -12.70
CA THR A 74 17.20 -35.67 -13.14
C THR A 74 15.79 -35.86 -13.71
N GLN A 75 15.51 -37.01 -14.34
CA GLN A 75 14.22 -37.28 -14.99
C GLN A 75 13.13 -37.69 -13.98
N ALA A 76 13.50 -38.47 -12.96
CA ALA A 76 12.57 -38.87 -11.89
C ALA A 76 12.17 -37.71 -10.96
N MET A 77 13.03 -36.68 -10.80
CA MET A 77 12.67 -35.45 -10.09
C MET A 77 11.77 -34.53 -10.94
N PHE A 78 11.92 -34.53 -12.26
CA PHE A 78 11.08 -33.71 -13.16
C PHE A 78 9.64 -34.24 -13.28
N GLU A 79 9.46 -35.56 -13.16
CA GLU A 79 8.15 -36.22 -13.19
C GLU A 79 7.39 -36.09 -11.86
N ALA A 80 8.11 -35.94 -10.73
CA ALA A 80 7.53 -35.66 -9.43
C ALA A 80 7.03 -34.21 -9.30
N ILE A 81 7.73 -33.23 -9.91
CA ILE A 81 7.31 -31.81 -9.90
C ILE A 81 6.08 -31.59 -10.80
N LYS A 82 5.99 -32.28 -11.95
CA LYS A 82 4.78 -32.25 -12.79
C LYS A 82 3.54 -32.82 -12.10
N LYS A 83 3.71 -33.61 -11.03
CA LYS A 83 2.62 -34.30 -10.34
C LYS A 83 2.15 -33.57 -9.07
N ASP A 84 2.81 -32.47 -8.70
CA ASP A 84 2.48 -31.67 -7.50
C ASP A 84 1.87 -30.29 -7.84
N GLU A 85 1.76 -29.95 -9.13
CA GLU A 85 0.88 -28.87 -9.60
C GLU A 85 -0.49 -29.45 -9.97
N GLY A 86 -1.44 -29.31 -9.03
CA GLY A 86 -2.85 -29.65 -9.23
C GLY A 86 -3.49 -28.82 -10.35
N LEU A 87 -3.34 -29.28 -11.59
CA LEU A 87 -4.12 -28.86 -12.74
C LEU A 87 -5.48 -29.57 -12.69
N ALA A 88 -6.45 -28.90 -12.07
CA ALA A 88 -7.85 -29.24 -12.27
C ALA A 88 -8.26 -28.77 -13.68
N GLU A 89 -8.62 -29.72 -14.55
CA GLU A 89 -9.37 -29.43 -15.77
C GLU A 89 -10.75 -28.90 -15.39
N LEU A 90 -11.02 -27.62 -15.65
CA LEU A 90 -12.35 -27.02 -15.49
C LEU A 90 -12.96 -26.76 -16.86
N ASN A 91 -13.83 -27.67 -17.27
CA ASN A 91 -14.76 -27.49 -18.38
C ASN A 91 -16.12 -27.06 -17.81
N GLY A 92 -16.62 -25.87 -18.18
CA GLY A 92 -18.07 -25.57 -18.21
C GLY A 92 -18.65 -24.58 -17.19
N LYS A 93 -18.94 -23.36 -17.69
CA LYS A 93 -20.11 -22.47 -17.44
C LYS A 93 -20.47 -22.06 -15.99
N THR A 94 -20.30 -20.77 -15.68
CA THR A 94 -21.34 -19.71 -15.48
C THR A 94 -20.62 -18.41 -15.06
N PRO A 95 -20.89 -17.22 -15.64
CA PRO A 95 -20.25 -15.98 -15.19
C PRO A 95 -20.92 -15.45 -13.92
N ALA A 96 -20.13 -15.27 -12.86
CA ALA A 96 -20.51 -14.46 -11.71
C ALA A 96 -20.41 -12.97 -12.07
N PRO A 97 -21.29 -12.09 -11.57
CA PRO A 97 -21.22 -10.66 -11.86
C PRO A 97 -20.11 -9.98 -11.05
N GLY A 98 -19.42 -9.02 -11.68
CA GLY A 98 -18.77 -7.92 -10.97
C GLY A 98 -17.35 -8.15 -10.47
N ARG A 99 -16.41 -8.45 -11.37
CA ARG A 99 -15.05 -7.90 -11.23
C ARG A 99 -14.79 -7.06 -12.46
N PHE A 100 -14.61 -5.75 -12.28
CA PHE A 100 -14.10 -4.87 -13.32
C PHE A 100 -12.75 -5.45 -13.74
N GLY A 101 -12.73 -6.17 -14.86
CA GLY A 101 -11.52 -6.69 -15.45
C GLY A 101 -10.72 -5.48 -15.91
N VAL A 102 -9.60 -5.22 -15.24
CA VAL A 102 -8.61 -4.25 -15.69
C VAL A 102 -8.33 -4.60 -17.16
N SER A 103 -8.59 -3.66 -18.07
CA SER A 103 -8.29 -3.85 -19.48
C SER A 103 -6.82 -4.26 -19.58
N ALA A 104 -6.55 -5.46 -20.11
CA ALA A 104 -5.19 -5.94 -20.32
C ALA A 104 -4.42 -4.84 -21.06
N SER A 105 -3.29 -4.42 -20.51
CA SER A 105 -2.43 -3.42 -21.12
C SER A 105 -2.05 -3.90 -22.53
N ASN A 106 -2.40 -3.13 -23.55
CA ASN A 106 -2.12 -3.49 -24.94
C ASN A 106 -0.67 -3.11 -25.35
N VAL A 107 0.28 -3.22 -24.41
CA VAL A 107 1.67 -2.82 -24.63
C VAL A 107 2.36 -3.89 -25.46
N GLN A 108 2.85 -3.52 -26.64
CA GLN A 108 3.73 -4.40 -27.40
C GLN A 108 5.05 -4.57 -26.67
N LYS A 109 5.36 -5.82 -26.31
CA LYS A 109 6.54 -6.16 -25.50
C LYS A 109 7.77 -6.33 -26.37
N GLU A 110 8.77 -5.50 -26.10
CA GLU A 110 10.11 -5.60 -26.66
C GLU A 110 10.91 -6.77 -26.05
N GLY A 111 12.07 -7.07 -26.63
CA GLY A 111 13.02 -8.08 -26.12
C GLY A 111 13.50 -7.83 -24.67
N VAL A 112 13.36 -6.58 -24.23
CA VAL A 112 13.49 -6.14 -22.84
C VAL A 112 12.19 -5.45 -22.46
N HIS A 113 11.53 -5.96 -21.43
CA HIS A 113 10.25 -5.43 -20.95
C HIS A 113 10.33 -5.15 -19.45
N ILE A 114 9.86 -3.97 -19.05
CA ILE A 114 9.84 -3.52 -17.67
C ILE A 114 8.40 -3.27 -17.25
N ALA A 115 7.99 -3.86 -16.12
CA ALA A 115 6.69 -3.63 -15.52
C ALA A 115 6.85 -2.89 -14.19
N ILE A 116 6.06 -1.83 -14.00
CA ILE A 116 5.95 -1.07 -12.76
C ILE A 116 4.54 -1.27 -12.21
N ASP A 117 4.42 -1.91 -11.04
CA ASP A 117 3.15 -2.12 -10.34
C ASP A 117 3.20 -1.39 -9.01
N GLU A 118 2.22 -0.51 -8.75
CA GLU A 118 2.03 0.19 -7.50
C GLU A 118 0.64 -0.06 -6.91
N ARG A 119 0.60 -0.15 -5.58
CA ARG A 119 -0.57 -0.40 -4.77
C ARG A 119 -0.70 0.65 -3.69
N ILE A 120 -1.83 1.35 -3.67
CA ILE A 120 -2.10 2.40 -2.69
C ILE A 120 -3.18 1.98 -1.71
N SER A 121 -2.92 2.23 -0.42
CA SER A 121 -3.88 2.12 0.66
C SER A 121 -3.94 3.42 1.45
N ALA A 122 -5.14 3.89 1.81
CA ALA A 122 -5.34 5.08 2.63
C ALA A 122 -6.52 4.90 3.59
N ARG A 123 -6.36 5.40 4.81
CA ARG A 123 -7.43 5.57 5.79
C ARG A 123 -7.51 7.04 6.16
N VAL A 124 -8.65 7.64 5.86
CA VAL A 124 -8.93 9.07 6.03
C VAL A 124 -10.09 9.21 7.00
N SER A 125 -10.01 10.13 7.96
CA SER A 125 -11.11 10.43 8.87
C SER A 125 -12.19 11.27 8.20
N ARG A 126 -13.41 11.26 8.74
CA ARG A 126 -14.56 12.02 8.19
C ARG A 126 -14.33 13.52 8.03
N ASP A 127 -13.43 14.10 8.81
CA ASP A 127 -13.04 15.52 8.76
C ASP A 127 -11.95 15.82 7.71
N GLY A 128 -11.55 14.82 6.93
CA GLY A 128 -10.55 14.94 5.86
C GLY A 128 -9.11 14.67 6.31
N GLY A 129 -8.88 14.43 7.61
CA GLY A 129 -7.55 14.14 8.14
C GLY A 129 -7.01 12.78 7.66
N LEU A 130 -5.77 12.75 7.16
CA LEU A 130 -5.13 11.48 6.81
C LEU A 130 -4.61 10.75 8.05
N GLU A 131 -5.19 9.61 8.40
CA GLU A 131 -4.69 8.78 9.50
C GLU A 131 -3.41 8.03 9.11
N ASN A 132 -3.42 7.44 7.92
CA ASN A 132 -2.28 6.76 7.30
C ASN A 132 -2.53 6.53 5.81
N MET A 133 -1.48 6.72 5.00
CA MET A 133 -1.42 6.28 3.60
C MET A 133 -0.15 5.49 3.37
N GLU A 134 -0.26 4.42 2.60
CA GLU A 134 0.83 3.58 2.18
C GLU A 134 0.79 3.35 0.66
N VAL A 135 1.95 3.50 0.00
CA VAL A 135 2.15 3.08 -1.38
C VAL A 135 3.27 2.06 -1.44
N LYS A 136 2.94 0.85 -1.90
CA LYS A 136 3.91 -0.21 -2.19
C LYS A 136 4.09 -0.30 -3.69
N GLY A 137 5.32 -0.37 -4.16
CA GLY A 137 5.56 -0.60 -5.57
C GLY A 137 6.70 -1.55 -5.85
N LYS A 138 6.76 -2.03 -7.09
CA LYS A 138 7.82 -2.89 -7.58
C LYS A 138 8.11 -2.62 -9.05
N MET A 139 9.37 -2.81 -9.43
CA MET A 139 9.81 -2.85 -10.81
C MET A 139 10.31 -4.26 -11.13
N GLU A 140 9.76 -4.84 -12.18
CA GLU A 140 10.07 -6.17 -12.67
C GLU A 140 10.64 -6.09 -14.08
N LEU A 141 11.67 -6.90 -14.35
CA LEU A 141 12.33 -6.99 -15.64
C LEU A 141 12.07 -8.37 -16.23
N GLN A 142 11.69 -8.39 -17.51
CA GLN A 142 11.64 -9.59 -18.33
C GLN A 142 12.55 -9.40 -19.54
N VAL A 143 13.51 -10.31 -19.71
CA VAL A 143 14.36 -10.37 -20.91
C VAL A 143 13.95 -11.59 -21.71
N THR A 144 13.62 -11.42 -22.99
CA THR A 144 13.29 -12.52 -23.90
C THR A 144 14.35 -12.72 -24.98
N ASP A 145 15.16 -11.70 -25.25
CA ASP A 145 16.29 -11.76 -26.18
C ASP A 145 17.61 -11.99 -25.42
N PRO A 146 18.26 -13.17 -25.55
CA PRO A 146 19.54 -13.45 -24.90
C PRO A 146 20.65 -12.45 -25.23
N ALA A 147 20.63 -11.84 -26.42
CA ALA A 147 21.62 -10.83 -26.81
C ALA A 147 21.50 -9.54 -26.00
N LYS A 148 20.36 -9.32 -25.34
CA LYS A 148 20.05 -8.13 -24.52
C LYS A 148 20.04 -8.44 -23.02
N ALA A 149 20.63 -9.55 -22.60
CA ALA A 149 20.63 -9.96 -21.18
C ALA A 149 21.71 -9.25 -20.33
N HIS A 150 22.73 -8.66 -20.96
CA HIS A 150 23.77 -7.85 -20.31
C HIS A 150 23.42 -6.37 -20.41
N ILE A 151 22.54 -5.91 -19.53
CA ILE A 151 22.04 -4.53 -19.52
C ILE A 151 22.11 -3.86 -18.14
N ARG A 152 21.90 -2.55 -18.13
CA ARG A 152 21.61 -1.71 -16.96
C ARG A 152 20.35 -0.90 -17.24
N VAL A 153 19.52 -0.71 -16.22
CA VAL A 153 18.30 0.11 -16.28
C VAL A 153 18.58 1.43 -15.58
N ILE A 154 18.45 2.53 -16.29
CA ILE A 154 18.65 3.88 -15.77
C ILE A 154 17.29 4.43 -15.34
N LEU A 155 17.16 4.84 -14.09
CA LEU A 155 15.94 5.45 -13.57
C LEU A 155 15.85 6.93 -14.01
N ALA A 156 14.64 7.38 -14.34
CA ALA A 156 14.38 8.77 -14.73
C ALA A 156 14.49 9.73 -13.53
N ASN A 157 14.05 9.29 -12.34
CA ASN A 157 14.07 10.04 -11.09
C ASN A 157 14.59 9.16 -9.97
N THR A 158 15.54 9.65 -9.18
CA THR A 158 16.33 8.80 -8.26
C THR A 158 16.31 9.26 -6.81
N SER A 159 15.63 10.37 -6.50
CA SER A 159 15.66 10.96 -5.17
C SER A 159 14.27 11.40 -4.72
N ASN A 160 13.70 10.61 -3.81
CA ASN A 160 12.72 11.10 -2.86
C ASN A 160 13.02 10.44 -1.51
N GLU A 161 13.45 11.23 -0.52
CA GLU A 161 13.87 10.74 0.80
C GLU A 161 12.74 10.04 1.57
N THR A 162 11.48 10.26 1.17
CA THR A 162 10.30 9.63 1.77
C THR A 162 10.08 8.17 1.33
N ILE A 163 10.75 7.73 0.26
CA ILE A 163 10.56 6.40 -0.32
C ILE A 163 11.65 5.44 0.17
N GLN A 164 11.23 4.33 0.77
CA GLN A 164 12.13 3.27 1.20
C GLN A 164 12.31 2.24 0.08
N PHE A 165 13.50 2.16 -0.51
CA PHE A 165 13.83 1.19 -1.56
C PHE A 165 14.46 -0.10 -1.01
N THR A 166 14.09 -1.24 -1.60
CA THR A 166 14.72 -2.55 -1.37
C THR A 166 15.08 -3.18 -2.72
N THR A 167 16.38 -3.32 -3.00
CA THR A 167 16.88 -3.95 -4.22
C THR A 167 16.95 -5.47 -4.09
N HIS A 168 16.84 -6.19 -5.21
CA HIS A 168 17.10 -7.62 -5.26
C HIS A 168 18.54 -7.96 -4.81
N PRO A 169 18.81 -9.13 -4.17
CA PRO A 169 20.13 -9.46 -3.63
C PRO A 169 21.30 -9.41 -4.63
N ASN A 170 21.02 -9.66 -5.92
CA ASN A 170 22.03 -9.63 -6.99
C ASN A 170 22.23 -8.24 -7.61
N VAL A 171 21.39 -7.25 -7.26
CA VAL A 171 21.55 -5.87 -7.73
C VAL A 171 22.69 -5.21 -6.95
N ASP A 172 23.47 -4.39 -7.65
CA ASP A 172 24.50 -3.55 -7.06
C ASP A 172 23.85 -2.34 -6.35
N LYS A 173 23.94 -2.32 -5.02
CA LYS A 173 23.38 -1.25 -4.18
C LYS A 173 24.10 0.09 -4.35
N THR A 174 25.41 0.05 -4.63
CA THR A 174 26.20 1.27 -4.83
C THR A 174 25.87 1.92 -6.17
N LEU A 175 25.70 1.10 -7.21
CA LEU A 175 25.23 1.56 -8.51
C LEU A 175 23.79 2.09 -8.42
N PHE A 176 22.92 1.38 -7.69
CA PHE A 176 21.54 1.81 -7.47
C PHE A 176 21.43 3.18 -6.80
N ALA A 177 22.32 3.51 -5.85
CA ALA A 177 22.37 4.83 -5.22
C ALA A 177 22.66 5.97 -6.21
N THR A 178 23.22 5.67 -7.39
CA THR A 178 23.42 6.63 -8.49
C THR A 178 22.25 6.68 -9.48
N GLY A 179 21.19 5.90 -9.24
CA GLY A 179 20.03 5.81 -10.11
C GLY A 179 20.08 4.74 -11.18
N VAL A 180 21.03 3.81 -11.09
CA VAL A 180 21.23 2.79 -12.11
C VAL A 180 21.06 1.41 -11.49
N ILE A 181 20.16 0.61 -12.05
CA ILE A 181 19.97 -0.77 -11.66
C ILE A 181 20.82 -1.66 -12.56
N GLY A 182 21.73 -2.43 -11.96
CA GLY A 182 22.54 -3.42 -12.63
C GLY A 182 22.94 -4.54 -11.67
N LEU A 183 23.37 -5.68 -12.21
CA LEU A 183 23.88 -6.78 -11.40
C LEU A 183 25.26 -6.42 -10.81
N ARG A 184 25.51 -6.90 -9.59
CA ARG A 184 26.81 -6.75 -8.90
C ARG A 184 27.92 -7.49 -9.65
N ASP A 185 27.60 -8.67 -10.18
CA ASP A 185 28.47 -9.37 -11.12
C ASP A 185 28.11 -8.94 -12.54
N VAL A 186 28.92 -8.06 -13.11
CA VAL A 186 28.73 -7.50 -14.45
C VAL A 186 28.91 -8.52 -15.57
N THR A 187 29.55 -9.66 -15.29
CA THR A 187 29.73 -10.74 -16.28
C THR A 187 28.49 -11.62 -16.39
N ARG A 188 27.64 -11.62 -15.36
CA ARG A 188 26.41 -12.40 -15.31
C ARG A 188 25.30 -11.71 -16.10
N PRO A 189 24.59 -12.43 -17.00
CA PRO A 189 23.39 -11.90 -17.64
C PRO A 189 22.18 -11.93 -16.69
N PHE A 190 21.19 -11.08 -16.95
CA PHE A 190 19.85 -11.28 -16.41
C PHE A 190 19.24 -12.60 -16.93
N PRO A 191 18.42 -13.31 -16.13
CA PRO A 191 17.75 -14.52 -16.58
C PRO A 191 16.82 -14.25 -17.78
N VAL A 192 16.94 -15.06 -18.83
CA VAL A 192 16.10 -14.98 -20.03
C VAL A 192 14.84 -15.83 -19.84
N GLY A 193 13.69 -15.34 -20.28
CA GLY A 193 12.40 -16.03 -20.23
C GLY A 193 11.75 -16.03 -18.84
N GLN A 194 12.28 -15.27 -17.89
CA GLN A 194 11.77 -15.15 -16.52
C GLN A 194 11.51 -13.69 -16.15
N THR A 195 10.46 -13.45 -15.38
CA THR A 195 10.18 -12.14 -14.79
C THR A 195 10.93 -12.02 -13.46
N LEU A 196 11.82 -11.05 -13.34
CA LEU A 196 12.67 -10.84 -12.18
C LEU A 196 12.34 -9.49 -11.50
N PRO A 197 11.90 -9.47 -10.22
CA PRO A 197 11.80 -8.23 -9.47
C PRO A 197 13.19 -7.65 -9.20
N LEU A 198 13.41 -6.42 -9.63
CA LEU A 198 14.69 -5.72 -9.49
C LEU A 198 14.74 -4.87 -8.23
N VAL A 199 13.68 -4.10 -8.00
CA VAL A 199 13.56 -3.18 -6.86
C VAL A 199 12.10 -3.12 -6.41
N LYS A 200 11.91 -3.05 -5.11
CA LYS A 200 10.63 -2.74 -4.46
C LYS A 200 10.76 -1.44 -3.71
N TRP A 201 9.66 -0.72 -3.56
CA TRP A 201 9.62 0.49 -2.73
C TRP A 201 8.38 0.53 -1.85
N ARG A 202 8.50 1.31 -0.78
CA ARG A 202 7.44 1.56 0.18
C ARG A 202 7.48 3.02 0.60
N LEU A 203 6.37 3.73 0.44
CA LEU A 203 6.11 5.05 1.00
C LEU A 203 5.03 4.90 2.06
N ILE A 204 5.26 5.44 3.25
CA ILE A 204 4.26 5.52 4.33
C ILE A 204 4.21 6.97 4.78
N THR A 205 3.02 7.54 4.87
CA THR A 205 2.85 8.94 5.26
C THR A 205 1.54 9.15 6.02
N LYS A 206 1.49 10.27 6.76
CA LYS A 206 0.29 10.84 7.37
C LYS A 206 0.05 12.28 6.91
N ASP A 207 0.83 12.73 5.93
CA ASP A 207 0.71 14.04 5.30
C ASP A 207 -0.46 14.01 4.32
N ASP A 208 -1.52 14.74 4.64
CA ASP A 208 -2.77 14.82 3.89
C ASP A 208 -2.56 15.46 2.50
N ALA A 209 -1.56 16.33 2.35
CA ALA A 209 -1.17 16.91 1.06
C ALA A 209 -0.67 15.87 0.04
N LEU A 210 -0.34 14.65 0.49
CA LEU A 210 0.08 13.56 -0.38
C LEU A 210 -1.08 12.68 -0.86
N MET A 211 -2.31 12.84 -0.34
CA MET A 211 -3.45 12.07 -0.84
C MET A 211 -3.66 12.31 -2.34
N PRO A 212 -3.93 11.27 -3.17
CA PRO A 212 -4.20 11.46 -4.60
C PRO A 212 -5.54 12.17 -4.86
N ILE A 213 -6.55 11.87 -4.04
CA ILE A 213 -7.92 12.38 -4.16
C ILE A 213 -8.50 12.56 -2.75
N SER A 214 -9.04 13.75 -2.45
CA SER A 214 -9.78 13.98 -1.22
C SER A 214 -11.27 13.76 -1.46
N ILE A 215 -11.97 13.15 -0.50
CA ILE A 215 -13.42 12.98 -0.51
C ILE A 215 -14.00 13.67 0.72
N ASN A 216 -14.92 14.60 0.50
CA ASN A 216 -15.67 15.27 1.56
C ASN A 216 -17.12 14.81 1.51
N CYS A 217 -17.70 14.47 2.67
CA CYS A 217 -19.09 14.04 2.77
C CYS A 217 -19.79 14.83 3.88
N TRP A 218 -20.83 15.56 3.51
CA TRP A 218 -21.59 16.45 4.38
C TRP A 218 -23.05 15.98 4.46
N PRO A 219 -23.39 15.06 5.38
CA PRO A 219 -24.77 14.71 5.66
C PRO A 219 -25.46 15.80 6.49
N SER A 220 -26.67 16.19 6.09
CA SER A 220 -27.48 17.26 6.66
C SER A 220 -28.88 16.74 7.02
N PRO A 221 -29.07 16.21 8.25
CA PRO A 221 -30.38 15.79 8.74
C PRO A 221 -31.38 16.96 8.76
N SER A 222 -32.56 16.75 8.19
CA SER A 222 -33.59 17.78 8.02
C SER A 222 -34.57 17.90 9.19
N GLY A 223 -34.54 16.97 10.15
CA GLY A 223 -35.43 16.97 11.33
C GLY A 223 -36.86 16.50 11.05
N ASN A 224 -37.12 16.02 9.84
CA ASN A 224 -38.39 15.47 9.36
C ASN A 224 -38.29 13.97 9.03
N GLY A 225 -37.20 13.31 9.43
CA GLY A 225 -36.89 11.92 9.08
C GLY A 225 -36.13 11.75 7.76
N THR A 226 -35.65 12.83 7.13
CA THR A 226 -34.80 12.77 5.93
C THR A 226 -33.44 13.42 6.16
N CYS A 227 -32.46 13.06 5.33
CA CYS A 227 -31.13 13.63 5.32
C CYS A 227 -30.74 13.95 3.87
N ASP A 228 -30.29 15.19 3.65
CA ASP A 228 -29.65 15.61 2.41
C ASP A 228 -28.15 15.37 2.54
N VAL A 229 -27.53 14.74 1.55
CA VAL A 229 -26.13 14.37 1.59
C VAL A 229 -25.43 14.97 0.37
N ASN A 230 -24.39 15.76 0.63
CA ASN A 230 -23.50 16.31 -0.39
C ASN A 230 -22.13 15.63 -0.32
N ILE A 231 -21.65 15.12 -1.44
CA ILE A 231 -20.36 14.41 -1.54
C ILE A 231 -19.53 15.05 -2.64
N GLU A 232 -18.31 15.43 -2.29
CA GLU A 232 -17.40 16.13 -3.19
C GLU A 232 -16.09 15.35 -3.30
N TYR A 233 -15.52 15.29 -4.49
CA TYR A 233 -14.13 14.90 -4.67
C TYR A 233 -13.27 16.09 -5.13
N ASP A 234 -11.99 16.05 -4.79
CA ASP A 234 -10.98 16.95 -5.35
C ASP A 234 -9.67 16.19 -5.63
N LEU A 235 -9.17 16.32 -6.86
CA LEU A 235 -7.89 15.77 -7.31
C LEU A 235 -6.75 16.66 -6.81
N GLN A 236 -6.04 16.13 -5.83
CA GLN A 236 -4.93 16.82 -5.15
C GLN A 236 -3.62 16.72 -5.93
N ILE A 237 -3.33 15.55 -6.53
CA ILE A 237 -2.09 15.31 -7.26
C ILE A 237 -2.31 15.44 -8.76
N GLU A 238 -2.08 16.63 -9.29
CA GLU A 238 -2.37 16.97 -10.70
C GLU A 238 -1.57 16.20 -11.75
N ARG A 239 -0.43 15.61 -11.36
CA ARG A 239 0.42 14.85 -12.31
C ARG A 239 -0.11 13.45 -12.62
N ILE A 240 -1.01 12.92 -11.78
CA ILE A 240 -1.66 11.63 -12.02
C ILE A 240 -3.05 11.85 -12.60
N GLU A 241 -3.50 10.88 -13.38
CA GLU A 241 -4.88 10.77 -13.83
C GLU A 241 -5.46 9.51 -13.22
N LEU A 242 -6.66 9.57 -12.67
CA LEU A 242 -7.33 8.43 -12.08
C LEU A 242 -8.36 7.90 -13.07
N ARG A 243 -8.33 6.59 -13.31
CA ARG A 243 -9.20 5.90 -14.25
C ARG A 243 -10.10 4.92 -13.54
N ASP A 244 -11.29 4.73 -14.10
CA ASP A 244 -12.30 3.81 -13.59
C ASP A 244 -12.56 4.05 -12.09
N VAL A 245 -12.70 5.32 -11.72
CA VAL A 245 -12.89 5.73 -10.33
C VAL A 245 -14.31 5.36 -9.92
N THR A 246 -14.44 4.69 -8.77
CA THR A 246 -15.73 4.45 -8.12
C THR A 246 -15.65 4.94 -6.69
N ILE A 247 -16.53 5.88 -6.33
CA ILE A 247 -16.74 6.35 -4.96
C ILE A 247 -18.03 5.67 -4.47
N SER A 248 -17.88 4.66 -3.62
CA SER A 248 -18.98 3.84 -3.10
C SER A 248 -19.37 4.32 -1.71
N VAL A 249 -20.56 4.88 -1.63
CA VAL A 249 -21.11 5.53 -0.44
C VAL A 249 -22.17 4.60 0.14
N PRO A 250 -21.99 4.02 1.34
CA PRO A 250 -23.05 3.24 1.95
C PRO A 250 -24.23 4.15 2.28
N TYR A 251 -25.42 3.58 2.34
CA TYR A 251 -26.58 4.29 2.85
C TYR A 251 -27.32 3.41 3.85
N PRO A 252 -27.90 4.01 4.91
CA PRO A 252 -28.56 3.25 5.95
C PRO A 252 -29.85 2.62 5.44
N SER A 253 -30.34 1.62 6.17
CA SER A 253 -31.64 1.04 5.87
C SER A 253 -32.69 1.47 6.86
N VAL A 254 -33.63 2.26 6.39
CA VAL A 254 -34.88 2.44 7.14
C VAL A 254 -35.84 1.32 6.78
N PHE A 255 -36.30 0.62 7.82
CA PHE A 255 -37.41 -0.31 7.70
C PHE A 255 -38.70 0.47 7.96
N TYR A 256 -39.43 0.80 6.89
CA TYR A 256 -40.77 1.33 7.04
C TYR A 256 -41.78 0.20 7.14
N TYR A 257 -42.59 0.22 8.19
CA TYR A 257 -43.80 -0.58 8.28
C TYR A 257 -44.92 0.16 7.56
N PHE A 258 -45.20 -0.20 6.30
CA PHE A 258 -46.40 0.26 5.61
C PHE A 258 -47.58 -0.67 5.96
N PHE A 259 -48.62 -0.11 6.59
CA PHE A 259 -49.92 -0.80 6.65
C PHE A 259 -50.57 -0.72 5.27
N LEU A 260 -50.52 -1.81 4.51
CA LEU A 260 -51.14 -1.90 3.18
C LEU A 260 -52.66 -2.14 3.22
N SER A 261 -53.30 -2.12 4.40
CA SER A 261 -54.72 -2.44 4.54
C SER A 261 -55.48 -1.39 5.35
N THR A 262 -56.52 -0.81 4.75
CA THR A 262 -57.60 -0.07 5.42
C THR A 262 -58.74 -0.99 5.86
N LYS A 263 -58.59 -2.32 5.73
CA LYS A 263 -59.59 -3.31 6.15
C LYS A 263 -59.22 -3.92 7.51
N PRO A 264 -60.12 -3.87 8.51
CA PRO A 264 -59.83 -4.35 9.87
C PRO A 264 -59.53 -5.86 10.02
N GLU A 265 -59.72 -6.68 8.98
CA GLU A 265 -59.72 -8.15 9.14
C GLU A 265 -58.94 -8.94 8.07
N ALA A 266 -58.03 -8.34 7.30
CA ALA A 266 -57.25 -9.10 6.31
C ALA A 266 -55.75 -9.07 6.62
N ASP A 267 -55.20 -10.29 6.76
CA ASP A 267 -53.78 -10.67 6.84
C ASP A 267 -52.77 -9.52 6.78
N LEU A 268 -52.02 -9.36 7.88
CA LEU A 268 -50.85 -8.49 7.98
C LEU A 268 -49.75 -8.96 7.01
N CYS A 269 -49.89 -8.63 5.73
CA CYS A 269 -48.81 -8.75 4.76
C CYS A 269 -47.84 -7.59 4.99
N PHE A 270 -46.83 -7.82 5.84
CA PHE A 270 -45.74 -6.89 6.07
C PHE A 270 -44.85 -6.84 4.82
N SER A 271 -45.02 -5.81 4.00
CA SER A 271 -44.05 -5.52 2.94
C SER A 271 -42.91 -4.68 3.53
N ARG A 272 -41.70 -5.24 3.53
CA ARG A 272 -40.47 -4.60 4.01
C ARG A 272 -39.98 -3.62 2.93
N GLY A 273 -40.34 -2.35 3.07
CA GLY A 273 -39.85 -1.29 2.18
C GLY A 273 -38.62 -0.59 2.77
N THR A 274 -37.48 -0.66 2.07
CA THR A 274 -36.34 0.26 2.26
C THR A 274 -36.48 1.38 1.25
N ALA A 275 -36.43 2.64 1.69
CA ALA A 275 -36.38 3.77 0.76
C ALA A 275 -34.98 3.83 0.15
N ASP A 276 -34.90 3.80 -1.18
CA ASP A 276 -33.63 4.08 -1.86
C ASP A 276 -33.30 5.57 -1.74
N PRO A 277 -32.00 5.94 -1.80
CA PRO A 277 -31.62 7.33 -1.96
C PRO A 277 -32.16 7.88 -3.29
N VAL A 278 -32.62 9.14 -3.26
CA VAL A 278 -33.03 9.92 -4.41
C VAL A 278 -31.91 10.86 -4.79
N VAL A 279 -31.17 10.52 -5.85
CA VAL A 279 -30.08 11.36 -6.38
C VAL A 279 -30.69 12.59 -7.05
N GLN A 280 -30.27 13.79 -6.60
CA GLN A 280 -30.71 15.08 -7.12
C GLN A 280 -29.78 15.57 -8.23
N SER A 281 -28.48 15.44 -8.03
CA SER A 281 -27.44 15.84 -8.97
C SER A 281 -26.23 14.91 -8.83
N ALA A 282 -25.52 14.68 -9.93
CA ALA A 282 -24.28 13.89 -9.93
C ALA A 282 -23.41 14.34 -11.11
N ASP A 283 -22.22 14.85 -10.82
CA ASP A 283 -21.22 15.15 -11.84
C ASP A 283 -20.61 13.85 -12.41
N GLY A 284 -20.21 13.87 -13.68
CA GLY A 284 -19.63 12.72 -14.36
C GLY A 284 -20.63 11.93 -15.19
N GLN A 285 -20.33 10.65 -15.43
CA GLN A 285 -21.05 9.86 -16.45
C GLN A 285 -22.22 9.05 -15.88
N SER A 286 -22.04 8.37 -14.74
CA SER A 286 -23.06 7.50 -14.18
C SER A 286 -22.92 7.30 -12.67
N TYR A 287 -24.04 6.92 -12.04
CA TYR A 287 -24.07 6.36 -10.70
C TYR A 287 -24.96 5.11 -10.72
N GLU A 288 -24.74 4.20 -9.79
CA GLU A 288 -25.55 2.98 -9.64
C GLU A 288 -25.98 2.82 -8.18
N ILE A 289 -27.28 2.60 -7.94
CA ILE A 289 -27.80 2.28 -6.62
C ILE A 289 -27.80 0.76 -6.44
N GLN A 290 -26.81 0.26 -5.71
CA GLN A 290 -26.66 -1.16 -5.40
C GLN A 290 -27.51 -1.54 -4.20
N ARG A 291 -28.75 -1.99 -4.44
CA ARG A 291 -29.70 -2.35 -3.35
C ARG A 291 -29.24 -3.50 -2.46
N GLN A 292 -28.44 -4.42 -3.01
CA GLN A 292 -27.98 -5.61 -2.29
C GLN A 292 -26.89 -5.26 -1.26
N THR A 293 -25.94 -4.41 -1.67
CA THR A 293 -24.84 -3.93 -0.81
C THR A 293 -25.20 -2.65 -0.07
N ARG A 294 -26.29 -1.99 -0.46
CA ARG A 294 -26.76 -0.69 0.05
C ARG A 294 -25.72 0.39 -0.12
N THR A 295 -25.23 0.53 -1.33
CA THR A 295 -24.28 1.57 -1.71
C THR A 295 -24.79 2.36 -2.91
N ILE A 296 -24.44 3.65 -2.96
CA ILE A 296 -24.45 4.44 -4.19
C ILE A 296 -23.02 4.38 -4.73
N ASP A 297 -22.86 3.76 -5.89
CA ASP A 297 -21.58 3.66 -6.57
C ASP A 297 -21.51 4.78 -7.61
N TRP A 298 -20.78 5.85 -7.27
CA TRP A 298 -20.56 6.99 -8.16
C TRP A 298 -19.37 6.70 -9.07
N GLN A 299 -19.61 6.61 -10.39
CA GLN A 299 -18.66 6.12 -11.37
C GLN A 299 -18.14 7.25 -12.26
N LEU A 300 -16.83 7.45 -12.21
CA LEU A 300 -16.10 8.51 -12.90
C LEU A 300 -15.00 7.84 -13.76
N PRO A 301 -15.19 7.73 -15.09
CA PRO A 301 -14.26 7.01 -15.95
C PRO A 301 -12.84 7.58 -15.93
N LEU A 302 -12.73 8.89 -15.79
CA LEU A 302 -11.46 9.62 -15.77
C LEU A 302 -11.60 10.84 -14.86
N ILE A 303 -10.65 11.03 -13.95
CA ILE A 303 -10.44 12.25 -13.17
C ILE A 303 -9.02 12.75 -13.46
N ASP A 304 -8.90 13.94 -14.01
CA ASP A 304 -7.63 14.61 -14.30
C ASP A 304 -7.72 16.13 -14.05
N GLN A 305 -6.76 16.90 -14.57
CA GLN A 305 -6.70 18.35 -14.41
C GLN A 305 -7.90 19.10 -15.02
N SER A 306 -8.61 18.52 -15.99
CA SER A 306 -9.74 19.14 -16.66
C SER A 306 -11.05 19.05 -15.85
N ASN A 307 -11.14 18.08 -14.95
CA ASN A 307 -12.30 17.82 -14.10
C ASN A 307 -11.85 17.46 -12.67
N ARG A 308 -11.05 18.35 -12.07
CA ARG A 308 -10.40 18.11 -10.78
C ARG A 308 -11.37 17.92 -9.63
N ASN A 309 -12.55 18.51 -9.72
CA ASN A 309 -13.58 18.40 -8.70
C ASN A 309 -14.91 17.97 -9.34
N GLY A 310 -15.77 17.44 -8.48
CA GLY A 310 -17.14 17.12 -8.83
C GLY A 310 -17.95 16.84 -7.58
N VAL A 311 -19.27 16.85 -7.76
CA VAL A 311 -20.25 16.78 -6.69
C VAL A 311 -21.30 15.69 -6.97
N LEU A 312 -21.74 15.01 -5.92
CA LEU A 312 -22.89 14.11 -5.89
C LEU A 312 -23.82 14.54 -4.75
N GLU A 313 -25.07 14.84 -5.08
CA GLU A 313 -26.10 15.21 -4.11
C GLU A 313 -27.25 14.21 -4.14
N PHE A 314 -27.66 13.72 -2.98
CA PHE A 314 -28.84 12.87 -2.85
C PHE A 314 -29.57 13.12 -1.54
N THR A 315 -30.85 12.78 -1.52
CA THR A 315 -31.68 12.79 -0.32
C THR A 315 -32.06 11.35 0.04
N ILE A 316 -32.06 11.00 1.31
CA ILE A 316 -32.57 9.71 1.79
C ILE A 316 -33.51 9.90 2.97
N ALA A 317 -34.50 9.03 3.09
CA ALA A 317 -35.39 8.98 4.23
C ALA A 317 -34.72 8.21 5.38
N ASP A 318 -33.69 8.80 5.98
CA ASP A 318 -33.01 8.40 7.21
C ASP A 318 -32.30 9.64 7.78
N GLU A 319 -32.03 9.68 9.08
CA GLU A 319 -31.26 10.74 9.75
C GLU A 319 -29.94 10.23 10.37
N ASP A 320 -29.67 8.92 10.35
CA ASP A 320 -28.42 8.35 10.87
C ASP A 320 -27.24 8.65 9.93
N VAL A 321 -26.52 9.72 10.27
CA VAL A 321 -25.30 10.15 9.56
C VAL A 321 -24.20 9.08 9.54
N ASN A 322 -24.20 8.14 10.48
CA ASN A 322 -23.18 7.08 10.50
C ASN A 322 -23.41 6.05 9.40
N GLY A 323 -24.63 5.95 8.87
CA GLY A 323 -24.98 5.07 7.77
C GLY A 323 -24.27 5.37 6.45
N PHE A 324 -23.66 6.57 6.33
CA PHE A 324 -22.92 7.01 5.14
C PHE A 324 -21.43 6.67 5.16
N PHE A 325 -20.96 5.99 6.21
CA PHE A 325 -19.57 5.59 6.37
C PHE A 325 -19.43 4.08 6.63
N PRO A 326 -18.32 3.44 6.22
CA PRO A 326 -17.19 4.04 5.53
C PRO A 326 -17.42 4.21 4.02
N ILE A 327 -16.98 5.33 3.45
CA ILE A 327 -16.96 5.55 2.00
C ILE A 327 -15.73 4.86 1.44
N LYS A 328 -15.89 4.10 0.35
CA LYS A 328 -14.79 3.40 -0.31
C LYS A 328 -14.49 4.06 -1.65
N VAL A 329 -13.21 4.26 -1.95
CA VAL A 329 -12.76 4.74 -3.25
C VAL A 329 -11.96 3.64 -3.92
N THR A 330 -12.23 3.37 -5.19
CA THR A 330 -11.41 2.48 -6.00
C THR A 330 -11.06 3.17 -7.30
N PHE A 331 -9.80 3.11 -7.70
CA PHE A 331 -9.32 3.64 -8.97
C PHE A 331 -8.08 2.90 -9.45
N SER A 332 -7.73 3.13 -10.71
CA SER A 332 -6.45 2.77 -11.30
C SER A 332 -5.77 3.97 -11.94
N SER A 333 -4.48 3.85 -12.26
CA SER A 333 -3.77 4.81 -13.12
C SER A 333 -2.71 4.11 -13.95
N ILE A 334 -2.42 4.66 -15.12
CA ILE A 334 -1.26 4.26 -15.93
C ILE A 334 -0.01 5.10 -15.63
N LYS A 335 -0.09 6.02 -14.66
CA LYS A 335 1.02 6.84 -14.18
C LYS A 335 1.41 6.38 -12.77
N PRO A 336 2.71 6.29 -12.45
CA PRO A 336 3.13 5.91 -11.10
C PRO A 336 2.89 7.07 -10.13
N TYR A 337 2.32 6.75 -8.97
CA TYR A 337 2.23 7.64 -7.84
C TYR A 337 3.63 8.00 -7.33
N CYS A 338 4.57 7.07 -7.11
CA CYS A 338 5.87 7.44 -6.52
C CYS A 338 6.87 8.09 -7.50
N SER A 339 6.46 8.41 -8.73
CA SER A 339 7.32 8.96 -9.80
C SER A 339 8.53 8.09 -10.17
N VAL A 340 8.54 6.81 -9.76
CA VAL A 340 9.58 5.84 -10.14
C VAL A 340 9.31 5.42 -11.58
N ASN A 341 10.24 5.73 -12.48
CA ASN A 341 10.14 5.46 -13.91
C ASN A 341 11.50 5.11 -14.50
N VAL A 342 11.50 4.43 -15.64
CA VAL A 342 12.72 4.13 -16.41
C VAL A 342 13.00 5.29 -17.37
N GLY A 343 14.22 5.81 -17.33
CA GLY A 343 14.70 6.80 -18.29
C GLY A 343 15.32 6.16 -19.53
N ASP A 344 16.13 5.11 -19.34
CA ASP A 344 16.79 4.41 -20.44
C ASP A 344 17.22 2.99 -20.05
N VAL A 345 17.52 2.15 -21.04
CA VAL A 345 18.17 0.85 -20.85
C VAL A 345 19.42 0.82 -21.72
N VAL A 346 20.56 0.48 -21.13
CA VAL A 346 21.86 0.46 -21.83
C VAL A 346 22.55 -0.87 -21.64
N THR A 347 23.48 -1.21 -22.53
CA THR A 347 24.43 -2.32 -22.34
C THR A 347 25.27 -2.13 -21.07
N VAL A 348 25.83 -3.20 -20.53
CA VAL A 348 26.65 -3.14 -19.28
C VAL A 348 27.83 -2.18 -19.38
N ASP A 349 28.42 -2.01 -20.56
CA ASP A 349 29.49 -1.02 -20.83
C ASP A 349 29.00 0.43 -20.84
N GLY A 350 27.68 0.66 -20.85
CA GLY A 350 27.03 1.96 -20.87
C GLY A 350 27.07 2.68 -22.22
N LEU A 351 27.58 2.04 -23.28
CA LEU A 351 27.85 2.70 -24.56
C LEU A 351 26.66 2.64 -25.52
N THR A 352 25.84 1.58 -25.44
CA THR A 352 24.78 1.31 -26.42
C THR A 352 23.42 1.30 -25.73
N LYS A 353 22.48 2.08 -26.27
CA LYS A 353 21.08 2.05 -25.85
C LYS A 353 20.40 0.78 -26.36
N VAL A 354 19.55 0.19 -25.54
CA VAL A 354 18.80 -1.02 -25.83
C VAL A 354 17.32 -0.66 -25.85
N ALA A 355 16.64 -0.95 -26.98
CA ALA A 355 15.21 -0.78 -27.07
C ALA A 355 14.49 -1.64 -26.01
N PHE A 356 13.57 -1.00 -25.29
CA PHE A 356 12.77 -1.62 -24.25
C PHE A 356 11.33 -1.15 -24.32
N SER A 357 10.44 -1.90 -23.69
CA SER A 357 9.04 -1.52 -23.47
C SER A 357 8.78 -1.37 -21.98
N GLN A 358 7.91 -0.44 -21.59
CA GLN A 358 7.49 -0.23 -20.21
C GLN A 358 5.97 -0.34 -20.11
N GLU A 359 5.50 -1.01 -19.06
CA GLU A 359 4.12 -0.97 -18.59
C GLU A 359 4.08 -0.41 -17.18
N THR A 360 3.06 0.39 -16.87
CA THR A 360 2.88 0.98 -15.54
C THR A 360 1.43 0.89 -15.11
N LEU A 361 1.22 0.45 -13.88
CA LEU A 361 -0.09 0.30 -13.28
C LEU A 361 -0.04 0.69 -11.80
N LEU A 362 -0.86 1.69 -11.44
CA LEU A 362 -1.22 2.00 -10.07
C LEU A 362 -2.63 1.46 -9.83
N MET A 363 -2.85 0.78 -8.72
CA MET A 363 -4.17 0.30 -8.29
C MET A 363 -4.42 0.59 -6.82
N THR A 364 -5.69 0.83 -6.50
CA THR A 364 -6.12 0.89 -5.10
C THR A 364 -6.16 -0.52 -4.50
N GLU A 365 -5.58 -0.70 -3.31
CA GLU A 365 -5.79 -1.87 -2.44
C GLU A 365 -6.93 -1.61 -1.45
N GLU A 366 -6.87 -0.49 -0.72
CA GLU A 366 -7.90 -0.07 0.24
C GLU A 366 -7.86 1.44 0.41
N TYR A 367 -8.88 2.17 -0.04
CA TYR A 367 -8.98 3.62 0.17
C TYR A 367 -10.31 3.93 0.83
N VAL A 368 -10.28 4.32 2.09
CA VAL A 368 -11.50 4.44 2.91
C VAL A 368 -11.56 5.74 3.69
N ILE A 369 -12.75 6.32 3.73
CA ILE A 369 -13.11 7.45 4.59
C ILE A 369 -14.01 6.91 5.69
N VAL A 370 -13.61 7.06 6.95
CA VAL A 370 -14.15 6.31 8.11
C VAL A 370 -14.68 7.18 9.22
#